data_AF-A0A951G8P0-F1
#
_entry.id   AF-A0A951G8P0-F1
#
_cell.length_a   1.000
_cell.length_b   1.000
_cell.length_c   1.000
_cell.angle_alpha   90.00
_cell.angle_beta   90.00
_cell.angle_gamma   90.00
#
_symmetry.space_group_name_H-M   'P 1'
#
loop_
_entity.id
_entity.type
_entity.pdbx_description
1 polymer ?
#
loop_
_entity_poly.entity_id
_entity_poly.type
_entity_poly.pdbx_seq_one_letter_code
_entity_poly.pdbx_strand_id
1 'polypeptide(L)'
;MLVAVTDHAAERFRQRVRGALDAKVEVASAVARAYAAGRVEREAGGTVRVRDRERRDLVYVCRRDGDELIVVTLWEDGDDAAVPRRFTDALRPDDHRVR
;
A
#
# COMPACT_ATOMS: atom_id res chain seq x y z
N MET A 1 -14.70 3.86 6.86
CA MET A 1 -13.51 4.36 6.15
C MET A 1 -13.44 3.64 4.82
N LEU A 2 -13.44 4.40 3.73
CA LEU A 2 -13.33 3.85 2.37
C LEU A 2 -11.86 3.63 2.02
N VAL A 3 -11.59 2.64 1.16
CA VAL A 3 -10.24 2.34 0.70
C VAL A 3 -10.25 2.25 -0.82
N ALA A 4 -9.58 3.18 -1.47
CA ALA A 4 -9.29 3.14 -2.90
C ALA A 4 -7.89 2.59 -3.15
N VAL A 5 -7.70 1.95 -4.30
CA VAL A 5 -6.42 1.35 -4.69
C VAL A 5 -6.04 1.83 -6.07
N THR A 6 -4.87 2.45 -6.19
CA THR A 6 -4.34 2.88 -7.49
C THR A 6 -3.97 1.68 -8.36
N ASP A 7 -3.94 1.88 -9.67
CA ASP A 7 -3.42 0.85 -10.59
C ASP A 7 -1.97 0.49 -10.28
N HIS A 8 -1.15 1.48 -9.90
CA HIS A 8 0.23 1.24 -9.47
C HIS A 8 0.32 0.28 -8.28
N ALA A 9 -0.49 0.50 -7.24
CA ALA A 9 -0.52 -0.41 -6.09
C ALA A 9 -0.99 -1.81 -6.48
N ALA A 10 -2.00 -1.92 -7.35
CA ALA A 10 -2.48 -3.21 -7.84
C ALA A 10 -1.41 -3.97 -8.63
N GLU A 11 -0.67 -3.28 -9.51
CA GLU A 11 0.44 -3.86 -10.26
C GLU A 11 1.57 -4.35 -9.36
N ARG A 12 1.96 -3.55 -8.36
CA ARG A 12 2.94 -3.95 -7.35
C ARG A 12 2.49 -5.20 -6.60
N PHE A 13 1.23 -5.26 -6.19
CA PHE A 13 0.69 -6.44 -5.51
C PHE A 13 0.77 -7.71 -6.36
N ARG A 14 0.53 -7.62 -7.68
CA ARG A 14 0.65 -8.76 -8.61
C ARG A 14 2.09 -9.25 -8.79
N GLN A 15 3.10 -8.44 -8.51
CA GLN A 15 4.50 -8.91 -8.54
C GLN A 15 4.76 -9.98 -7.47
N ARG A 16 4.01 -9.92 -6.36
CA ARG A 16 4.11 -10.84 -5.22
C ARG A 16 3.25 -12.09 -5.39
N VAL A 17 2.07 -11.96 -6.01
CA VAL A 17 1.05 -13.02 -6.07
C VAL A 17 0.81 -13.45 -7.51
N ARG A 18 1.06 -14.73 -7.82
CA ARG A 18 0.57 -15.33 -9.06
C ARG A 18 -0.91 -15.66 -8.92
N GLY A 19 -1.75 -15.11 -9.80
CA GLY A 19 -3.16 -15.51 -9.93
C GLY A 19 -4.18 -14.81 -9.03
N ALA A 20 -3.91 -13.57 -8.57
CA ALA A 20 -4.93 -12.76 -7.88
C ALA A 20 -6.19 -12.58 -8.75
N LEU A 21 -7.38 -12.83 -8.20
CA LEU A 21 -8.65 -12.71 -8.91
C LEU A 21 -8.95 -11.24 -9.22
N ASP A 22 -8.84 -10.38 -8.20
CA ASP A 22 -8.86 -8.92 -8.34
C ASP A 22 -7.92 -8.29 -7.29
N ALA A 23 -6.75 -7.85 -7.76
CA ALA A 23 -5.73 -7.25 -6.90
C ALA A 23 -6.22 -6.01 -6.15
N LYS A 24 -7.11 -5.18 -6.73
CA LYS A 24 -7.62 -3.98 -6.04
C LYS A 24 -8.53 -4.36 -4.89
N VAL A 25 -9.42 -5.33 -5.10
CA VAL A 25 -10.33 -5.82 -4.06
C VAL A 25 -9.56 -6.50 -2.92
N GLU A 26 -8.54 -7.30 -3.24
CA GLU A 26 -7.69 -7.95 -2.24
C GLU A 26 -6.93 -6.92 -1.39
N VAL A 27 -6.27 -5.94 -2.04
CA VAL A 27 -5.55 -4.88 -1.34
C VAL A 27 -6.48 -4.02 -0.48
N ALA A 28 -7.63 -3.60 -1.03
CA ALA A 28 -8.61 -2.80 -0.28
C ALA A 28 -9.10 -3.53 0.97
N SER A 29 -9.41 -4.83 0.83
CA SER A 29 -9.86 -5.69 1.93
C SER A 29 -8.78 -5.85 3.01
N ALA A 30 -7.53 -6.09 2.61
CA ALA A 30 -6.39 -6.24 3.52
C ALA A 30 -6.15 -4.96 4.32
N VAL A 31 -6.07 -3.81 3.64
CA VAL A 31 -5.87 -2.50 4.27
C VAL A 31 -7.02 -2.14 5.20
N ALA A 32 -8.27 -2.35 4.79
CA ALA A 32 -9.42 -2.06 5.64
C ALA A 32 -9.37 -2.86 6.96
N ARG A 33 -9.07 -4.17 6.89
CA ARG A 33 -8.94 -5.03 8.08
C ARG A 33 -7.77 -4.63 8.97
N ALA A 34 -6.61 -4.35 8.37
CA ALA A 34 -5.42 -3.95 9.10
C ALA A 34 -5.60 -2.59 9.80
N TYR A 35 -6.24 -1.63 9.12
CA TYR A 35 -6.55 -0.33 9.70
C TYR A 35 -7.54 -0.44 10.86
N ALA A 36 -8.62 -1.22 10.69
CA ALA A 36 -9.57 -1.49 11.77
C ALA A 36 -8.92 -2.17 12.99
N ALA A 37 -7.86 -2.95 12.77
CA ALA A 37 -7.04 -3.56 13.81
C ALA A 37 -5.96 -2.63 14.40
N GLY A 38 -5.93 -1.35 14.01
CA GLY A 38 -4.97 -0.36 14.53
C GLY A 38 -3.52 -0.56 14.06
N ARG A 39 -3.28 -1.33 12.98
CA ARG A 39 -1.93 -1.60 12.43
C ARG A 39 -1.43 -0.42 11.57
N VAL A 40 -1.49 0.79 12.13
CA VAL A 40 -1.35 2.03 11.39
C VAL A 40 -0.26 2.89 12.00
N GLU A 41 0.65 3.37 11.18
CA GLU A 41 1.68 4.36 11.53
C GLU A 41 1.47 5.59 10.65
N ARG A 42 1.31 6.76 11.28
CA ARG A 42 1.10 8.03 10.57
C ARG A 42 2.42 8.77 10.47
N GLU A 43 2.77 9.22 9.28
CA GLU A 43 3.97 10.02 9.05
C GLU A 43 3.60 11.50 8.77
N ALA A 44 4.59 12.38 8.87
CA ALA A 44 4.44 13.77 8.47
C ALA A 44 4.04 13.85 6.98
N GLY A 45 3.16 14.80 6.63
CA GLY A 45 2.72 15.02 5.25
C GLY A 45 1.49 14.22 4.80
N GLY A 46 0.75 13.59 5.71
CA GLY A 46 -0.53 12.92 5.40
C GLY A 46 -0.39 11.49 4.87
N THR A 47 0.83 10.96 4.86
CA THR A 47 1.14 9.56 4.55
C THR A 47 0.80 8.66 5.74
N VAL A 48 0.18 7.52 5.44
CA VAL A 48 -0.24 6.51 6.40
C VAL A 48 0.31 5.17 5.98
N ARG A 49 1.16 4.56 6.80
CA ARG A 49 1.62 3.19 6.62
C ARG A 49 0.67 2.23 7.32
N VAL A 50 0.24 1.20 6.61
CA VAL A 50 -0.63 0.15 7.14
C VAL A 50 0.11 -1.17 6.98
N ARG A 51 0.44 -1.82 8.09
CA ARG A 51 1.08 -3.15 8.07
C ARG A 51 0.01 -4.23 7.96
N ASP A 52 0.18 -5.16 7.04
CA ASP A 52 -0.77 -6.27 6.89
C ASP A 52 -0.90 -7.07 8.19
N ARG A 53 -2.10 -7.61 8.41
CA ARG A 53 -2.41 -8.33 9.66
C ARG A 53 -1.78 -9.72 9.66
N GLU A 54 -1.80 -10.40 8.52
CA GLU A 54 -1.38 -11.80 8.35
C GLU A 54 0.08 -11.89 7.89
N ARG A 55 0.51 -10.98 7.02
CA ARG A 55 1.89 -10.88 6.50
C ARG A 55 2.57 -9.62 7.00
N ARG A 56 3.18 -9.70 8.18
CA ARG A 56 3.69 -8.51 8.89
C ARG A 56 4.83 -7.78 8.19
N ASP A 57 5.49 -8.46 7.26
CA ASP A 57 6.49 -7.94 6.33
C ASP A 57 5.87 -7.07 5.23
N LEU A 58 4.58 -7.25 4.90
CA LEU A 58 3.88 -6.48 3.88
C LEU A 58 3.37 -5.14 4.44
N VAL A 59 3.81 -4.05 3.82
CA VAL A 59 3.45 -2.67 4.19
C VAL A 59 2.77 -1.97 3.04
N TYR A 60 1.57 -1.45 3.29
CA TYR A 60 0.83 -0.60 2.35
C TYR A 60 1.08 0.86 2.68
N VAL A 61 1.34 1.67 1.66
CA VAL A 61 1.39 3.13 1.78
C VAL A 61 0.08 3.70 1.31
N CYS A 62 -0.55 4.47 2.18
CA CYS A 62 -1.77 5.17 1.89
C CYS A 62 -1.53 6.68 1.99
N ARG A 63 -2.22 7.45 1.13
CA ARG A 63 -2.47 8.87 1.36
C ARG A 63 -3.88 9.02 1.89
N ARG A 64 -4.07 9.86 2.91
CA ARG A 64 -5.41 10.19 3.39
C ARG A 64 -6.01 11.32 2.55
N ASP A 65 -7.24 11.13 2.11
CA ASP A 65 -8.05 12.16 1.43
C ASP A 65 -9.43 12.20 2.11
N GLY A 66 -9.64 13.16 3.01
CA GLY A 66 -10.80 13.18 3.90
C GLY A 66 -10.95 11.89 4.73
N ASP A 67 -12.04 11.16 4.49
CA ASP A 67 -12.39 9.89 5.15
C ASP A 67 -12.02 8.63 4.35
N GLU A 68 -11.28 8.82 3.26
CA GLU A 68 -10.77 7.78 2.39
C GLU A 68 -9.25 7.57 2.57
N LEU A 69 -8.83 6.30 2.47
CA LEU A 69 -7.44 5.93 2.29
C LEU A 69 -7.19 5.50 0.85
N ILE A 70 -6.31 6.22 0.17
CA ILE A 70 -5.88 5.90 -1.19
C ILE A 70 -4.57 5.12 -1.07
N VAL A 71 -4.59 3.82 -1.34
CA VAL A 71 -3.39 2.98 -1.39
C VAL A 71 -2.61 3.34 -2.64
N VAL A 72 -1.46 3.99 -2.46
CA VAL A 72 -0.63 4.48 -3.57
C VAL A 72 0.40 3.45 -4.01
N THR A 73 0.92 2.64 -3.06
CA THR A 73 1.92 1.61 -3.31
C THR A 73 2.05 0.66 -2.12
N LEU A 74 2.90 -0.36 -2.23
CA LEU A 74 3.25 -1.29 -1.15
C LEU A 74 4.67 -1.83 -1.32
N TRP A 75 5.22 -2.41 -0.26
CA TRP A 75 6.47 -3.16 -0.27
C TRP A 75 6.46 -4.28 0.77
N GLU A 76 7.42 -5.19 0.67
CA GLU A 76 7.76 -6.17 1.70
C GLU A 76 9.08 -5.78 2.36
N ASP A 77 9.14 -5.84 3.69
CA ASP A 77 10.37 -5.72 4.48
C ASP A 77 11.08 -7.08 4.50
N GLY A 78 12.42 -7.06 4.42
CA GLY A 78 13.27 -8.27 4.46
C GLY A 78 14.08 -8.47 3.18
N ASP A 79 15.11 -9.31 3.27
CA ASP A 79 16.07 -9.52 2.19
C ASP A 79 15.49 -10.30 1.00
N ASP A 80 14.49 -11.16 1.24
CA ASP A 80 13.81 -11.98 0.24
C ASP A 80 12.53 -11.33 -0.32
N ALA A 81 12.35 -10.02 -0.13
CA ALA A 81 11.17 -9.29 -0.55
C ALA A 81 10.90 -9.43 -2.06
N ALA A 82 9.69 -9.89 -2.43
CA ALA A 82 9.28 -9.92 -3.85
C ALA A 82 9.05 -8.49 -4.37
N VAL A 83 8.63 -7.58 -3.48
CA VAL A 83 8.54 -6.14 -3.76
C VAL A 83 9.41 -5.34 -2.78
N PRO A 84 10.71 -5.14 -3.05
CA PRO A 84 11.60 -4.44 -2.14
C PRO A 84 11.29 -2.94 -2.01
N ARG A 85 11.35 -2.41 -0.79
CA ARG A 85 11.10 -0.99 -0.46
C ARG A 85 11.90 0.01 -1.30
N ARG A 86 13.16 -0.30 -1.64
CA ARG A 86 14.04 0.59 -2.42
C ARG A 86 13.47 1.02 -3.78
N PHE A 87 12.55 0.23 -4.34
CA PHE A 87 11.88 0.56 -5.60
C PHE A 87 10.59 1.36 -5.40
N THR A 88 10.20 1.57 -4.15
CA THR A 88 9.01 2.32 -3.72
C THR A 88 9.38 3.71 -3.23
N ASP A 89 10.57 3.87 -2.64
CA ASP A 89 11.17 5.17 -2.28
C ASP A 89 11.41 6.10 -3.49
N ALA A 90 11.30 5.58 -4.72
CA ALA A 90 11.34 6.36 -5.96
C ALA A 90 10.10 7.27 -6.14
N LEU A 91 8.98 6.96 -5.47
CA LEU A 91 7.72 7.72 -5.55
C LEU A 91 7.70 8.95 -4.64
N ARG A 92 8.83 9.66 -4.50
CA ARG A 92 8.88 10.91 -3.71
C ARG A 92 7.85 11.92 -4.22
N PRO A 93 7.38 12.87 -3.38
CA PRO A 93 6.32 13.83 -3.71
C PRO A 93 6.50 14.62 -5.02
N ASP A 94 7.74 14.73 -5.52
CA ASP A 94 8.08 15.40 -6.77
C ASP A 94 7.62 14.67 -8.05
N ASP A 95 7.12 13.43 -7.95
CA ASP A 95 6.64 12.65 -9.11
C ASP A 95 5.22 13.08 -9.58
N HIS A 96 4.66 14.15 -9.01
CA HIS A 96 3.41 14.77 -9.47
C HIS A 96 3.60 15.73 -10.66
N ARG A 97 4.44 15.33 -11.63
CA ARG A 97 4.52 15.96 -12.96
C ARG A 97 4.29 14.93 -14.06
N VAL A 98 3.05 14.46 -14.16
CA VAL A 98 2.55 13.96 -15.44
C VAL A 98 1.96 15.17 -16.17
N ARG A 99 2.67 15.60 -17.23
CA ARG A 99 2.22 16.63 -18.17
C ARG A 99 1.10 16.11 -19.05
#